data_AF-A0A222E6U6-F1
#
_entry.id   AF-A0A222E6U6-F1
#
_cell.length_a   1.000
_cell.length_b   1.000
_cell.length_c   1.000
_cell.angle_alpha   90.00
_cell.angle_beta   90.00
_cell.angle_gamma   90.00
#
_symmetry.space_group_name_H-M   'P 1'
#
loop_
_entity.id
_entity.type
_entity.pdbx_description
1 polymer ?
#
loop_
_entity_poly.entity_id
_entity_poly.type
_entity_poly.pdbx_seq_one_letter_code
_entity_poly.pdbx_strand_id
1 'polypeptide(L)'
;MTDIGVDEGAEMKPENFLPEDYRPAEDEPFMNERQTEYFRRKLLAWKAELMSDSRDTIEALQEGTRNIPDVTDRASEETDRALELRTRDRQRKLVNKIDQALRRIDEGEYGYCEVTGEPISLKRLDARPIATMSLEAQERHERREKVHRDD
;
A
#
# COMPACT_ATOMS: atom_id res chain seq x y z
N MET A 1 3.72 -43.05 -29.85
CA MET A 1 4.65 -41.98 -29.41
C MET A 1 3.76 -40.93 -28.79
N THR A 2 3.87 -40.84 -27.48
CA THR A 2 3.07 -40.02 -26.56
C THR A 2 3.27 -38.54 -26.82
N ASP A 3 2.18 -37.79 -26.97
CA ASP A 3 2.18 -36.37 -26.60
C ASP A 3 1.19 -36.19 -25.43
N ILE A 4 1.80 -35.77 -24.32
CA ILE A 4 1.26 -35.58 -22.98
C ILE A 4 1.31 -34.08 -22.71
N GLY A 5 0.18 -33.52 -22.25
CA GLY A 5 0.11 -32.21 -21.56
C GLY A 5 0.25 -31.01 -22.49
N VAL A 6 -0.47 -29.91 -22.31
CA VAL A 6 -0.86 -29.31 -21.03
C VAL A 6 -2.16 -28.53 -21.28
N ASP A 7 -3.27 -29.03 -20.72
CA ASP A 7 -4.43 -28.18 -20.44
C ASP A 7 -4.19 -27.62 -19.04
N GLU A 8 -3.51 -26.48 -18.99
CA GLU A 8 -3.28 -25.75 -17.74
C GLU A 8 -4.62 -25.12 -17.36
N GLY A 9 -5.34 -25.84 -16.50
CA GLY A 9 -6.60 -25.42 -15.93
C GLY A 9 -6.50 -24.00 -15.41
N ALA A 10 -7.17 -23.10 -16.13
CA ALA A 10 -7.63 -21.84 -15.61
C ALA A 10 -8.58 -22.11 -14.42
N GLU A 11 -8.49 -21.25 -13.41
CA GLU A 11 -9.35 -21.06 -12.21
C GLU A 11 -8.49 -21.20 -10.94
N MET A 12 -8.30 -20.14 -10.15
CA MET A 12 -9.34 -19.56 -9.33
C MET A 12 -9.16 -18.04 -9.21
N LYS A 13 -10.15 -17.27 -9.69
CA LYS A 13 -10.35 -15.91 -9.17
C LYS A 13 -10.87 -16.07 -7.74
N PRO A 14 -10.30 -15.43 -6.71
CA PRO A 14 -10.95 -15.42 -5.41
C PRO A 14 -12.16 -14.49 -5.53
N GLU A 15 -13.28 -15.02 -6.00
CA GLU A 15 -14.57 -14.40 -5.79
C GLU A 15 -14.85 -14.46 -4.29
N ASN A 16 -14.43 -13.39 -3.62
CA ASN A 16 -14.97 -12.82 -2.40
C ASN A 16 -15.62 -13.78 -1.37
N PHE A 17 -14.93 -14.84 -0.94
CA PHE A 17 -15.52 -15.81 0.01
C PHE A 17 -15.70 -15.27 1.44
N LEU A 18 -15.10 -14.13 1.78
CA LEU A 18 -15.33 -13.47 3.07
C LEU A 18 -16.55 -12.55 3.08
N PRO A 19 -17.36 -12.59 4.15
CA PRO A 19 -18.37 -11.57 4.46
C PRO A 19 -17.80 -10.16 4.49
N GLU A 20 -18.62 -9.15 4.16
CA GLU A 20 -18.20 -7.74 4.15
C GLU A 20 -17.83 -7.21 5.54
N ASP A 21 -18.44 -7.78 6.59
CA ASP A 21 -18.24 -7.41 7.99
C ASP A 21 -17.10 -8.18 8.68
N TYR A 22 -16.40 -9.06 7.95
CA TYR A 22 -15.27 -9.79 8.52
C TYR A 22 -14.17 -8.84 9.01
N ARG A 23 -13.63 -9.17 10.18
CA ARG A 23 -12.47 -8.52 10.80
C ARG A 23 -11.52 -9.59 11.35
N PRO A 24 -10.21 -9.49 11.08
CA PRO A 24 -9.22 -10.38 11.68
C PRO A 24 -9.28 -10.34 13.20
N ALA A 25 -9.39 -11.50 13.81
CA ALA A 25 -9.42 -11.67 15.26
C ALA A 25 -8.23 -12.52 15.75
N GLU A 26 -7.81 -12.30 16.99
CA GLU A 26 -6.63 -12.96 17.59
C GLU A 26 -6.89 -14.43 18.00
N ASP A 27 -8.14 -14.87 18.00
CA ASP A 27 -8.58 -16.23 18.29
C ASP A 27 -8.55 -17.17 17.06
N GLU A 28 -8.24 -16.63 15.87
CA GLU A 28 -8.02 -17.39 14.65
C GLU A 28 -6.51 -17.62 14.40
N PRO A 29 -6.11 -18.70 13.69
CA PRO A 29 -4.73 -18.89 13.29
C PRO A 29 -4.18 -17.67 12.54
N PHE A 30 -3.01 -17.19 12.97
CA PHE A 30 -2.38 -15.99 12.43
C PHE A 30 -2.09 -16.13 10.94
N MET A 31 -2.49 -15.11 10.16
CA MET A 31 -2.32 -15.04 8.70
C MET A 31 -2.90 -16.25 7.95
N ASN A 32 -4.03 -16.77 8.41
CA ASN A 32 -4.82 -17.73 7.64
C ASN A 32 -5.35 -17.09 6.32
N GLU A 33 -5.98 -17.91 5.48
CA GLU A 33 -6.57 -17.47 4.20
C GLU A 33 -7.58 -16.34 4.37
N ARG A 34 -8.32 -16.29 5.48
CA ARG A 34 -9.32 -15.25 5.76
C ARG A 34 -8.66 -13.91 6.13
N GLN A 35 -7.65 -13.93 6.98
CA GLN A 35 -6.93 -12.71 7.38
C GLN A 35 -6.15 -12.13 6.20
N THR A 36 -5.46 -12.97 5.44
CA THR A 36 -4.70 -12.53 4.27
C THR A 36 -5.60 -11.94 3.19
N GLU A 37 -6.76 -12.55 2.92
CA GLU A 37 -7.74 -12.01 1.98
C GLU A 37 -8.36 -10.69 2.47
N TYR A 38 -8.63 -10.53 3.78
CA TYR A 38 -9.05 -9.24 4.34
C TYR A 38 -8.03 -8.13 4.07
N PHE A 39 -6.75 -8.39 4.36
CA PHE A 39 -5.70 -7.39 4.14
C PHE A 39 -5.47 -7.14 2.64
N ARG A 40 -5.60 -8.16 1.78
CA ARG A 40 -5.54 -8.01 0.33
C ARG A 40 -6.62 -7.04 -0.17
N ARG A 41 -7.89 -7.22 0.23
CA ARG A 41 -8.98 -6.31 -0.14
C ARG A 41 -8.72 -4.88 0.32
N LYS A 42 -8.27 -4.73 1.57
CA LYS A 42 -7.95 -3.43 2.16
C LYS A 42 -6.84 -2.72 1.39
N LEU A 43 -5.77 -3.43 1.03
CA LEU A 43 -4.66 -2.91 0.23
C LEU A 43 -5.10 -2.54 -1.20
N LEU A 44 -5.91 -3.39 -1.85
CA LEU A 44 -6.42 -3.13 -3.19
C LEU A 44 -7.37 -1.92 -3.24
N ALA A 45 -8.28 -1.82 -2.27
CA ALA A 45 -9.17 -0.67 -2.13
C ALA A 45 -8.37 0.61 -1.93
N TRP A 46 -7.40 0.59 -1.01
CA TRP A 46 -6.54 1.75 -0.77
C TRP A 46 -5.70 2.14 -2.00
N LYS A 47 -5.19 1.16 -2.76
CA LYS A 47 -4.50 1.42 -4.03
C LYS A 47 -5.42 2.08 -5.04
N ALA A 48 -6.65 1.59 -5.18
CA ALA A 48 -7.64 2.16 -6.10
C ALA A 48 -7.97 3.62 -5.75
N GLU A 49 -8.18 3.92 -4.47
CA GLU A 49 -8.39 5.29 -3.98
C GLU A 49 -7.21 6.21 -4.36
N LEU A 50 -5.97 5.82 -4.04
CA LEU A 50 -4.78 6.62 -4.36
C LEU A 50 -4.61 6.88 -5.86
N MET A 51 -4.96 5.88 -6.69
CA MET A 51 -4.89 6.00 -8.15
C MET A 51 -5.99 6.91 -8.69
N SER A 52 -7.18 6.88 -8.10
CA SER A 52 -8.28 7.81 -8.42
C SER A 52 -7.88 9.24 -8.07
N ASP A 53 -7.45 9.48 -6.83
CA ASP A 53 -7.00 10.81 -6.37
C ASP A 53 -5.90 11.38 -7.27
N SER A 54 -4.93 10.54 -7.63
CA SER A 54 -3.83 10.96 -8.52
C SER A 54 -4.34 11.30 -9.91
N ARG A 55 -5.39 10.65 -10.41
CA ARG A 55 -5.97 10.94 -11.72
C ARG A 55 -6.71 12.27 -11.68
N ASP A 56 -7.57 12.47 -10.67
CA ASP A 56 -8.34 13.70 -10.49
C ASP A 56 -7.42 14.93 -10.35
N THR A 57 -6.32 14.78 -9.61
CA THR A 57 -5.30 15.83 -9.47
C THR A 57 -4.64 16.18 -10.82
N ILE A 58 -4.40 15.19 -11.69
CA ILE A 58 -3.83 15.44 -13.03
C ILE A 58 -4.82 16.16 -13.92
N GLU A 59 -6.09 15.77 -13.89
CA GLU A 59 -7.16 16.41 -14.65
C GLU A 59 -7.29 17.90 -14.22
N ALA A 60 -7.31 18.19 -12.90
CA ALA A 60 -7.33 19.55 -12.37
C ALA A 60 -6.11 20.39 -12.80
N LEU A 61 -4.90 19.82 -12.76
CA LEU A 61 -3.67 20.48 -13.22
C LEU A 61 -3.69 20.85 -14.70
N GLN A 62 -4.27 19.98 -15.53
CA GLN A 62 -4.41 20.21 -16.96
C GLN A 62 -5.44 21.30 -17.27
N GLU A 63 -6.54 21.35 -16.52
CA GLU A 63 -7.54 22.42 -16.64
C GLU A 63 -6.98 23.78 -16.20
N GLY A 64 -6.29 23.85 -15.06
CA GLY A 64 -5.65 25.08 -14.58
C GLY A 64 -4.63 25.64 -15.57
N THR A 65 -3.83 24.77 -16.22
CA THR A 65 -2.84 25.19 -17.23
C THR A 65 -3.48 25.79 -18.51
N ARG A 66 -4.77 25.52 -18.79
CA ARG A 66 -5.47 26.05 -19.96
C ARG A 66 -5.94 27.49 -19.78
N ASN A 67 -6.02 27.97 -18.55
CA ASN A 67 -6.32 29.38 -18.26
C ASN A 67 -5.00 30.17 -18.27
N ILE A 68 -4.97 31.31 -18.96
CA ILE A 68 -3.81 32.21 -18.94
C ILE A 68 -3.95 33.07 -17.67
N PRO A 69 -3.08 32.89 -16.66
CA PRO A 69 -3.19 33.64 -15.41
C PRO A 69 -2.71 35.08 -15.63
N ASP A 70 -3.29 36.04 -14.90
CA ASP A 70 -2.67 37.35 -14.78
C ASP A 70 -1.31 37.20 -14.05
N VAL A 71 -0.41 38.16 -14.24
CA VAL A 71 0.95 38.18 -13.70
C VAL A 71 0.96 38.03 -12.17
N THR A 72 -0.08 38.51 -11.49
CA THR A 72 -0.25 38.37 -10.03
C THR A 72 -0.62 36.95 -9.59
N ASP A 73 -1.36 36.21 -10.41
CA ASP A 73 -1.86 34.88 -10.05
C ASP A 73 -0.84 33.78 -10.39
N ARG A 74 0.04 34.06 -11.35
CA ARG A 74 1.09 33.13 -11.81
C ARG A 74 1.99 32.60 -10.69
N ALA A 75 2.36 33.45 -9.73
CA ALA A 75 3.24 33.03 -8.63
C ALA A 75 2.55 32.06 -7.66
N SER A 76 1.26 32.26 -7.40
CA SER A 76 0.45 31.38 -6.56
C SER A 76 0.24 30.03 -7.23
N GLU A 77 -0.15 30.03 -8.50
CA GLU A 77 -0.37 28.79 -9.26
C GLU A 77 0.89 27.92 -9.40
N GLU A 78 2.06 28.54 -9.60
CA GLU A 78 3.32 27.79 -9.66
C GLU A 78 3.62 27.09 -8.33
N THR A 79 3.32 27.77 -7.22
CA THR A 79 3.51 27.22 -5.87
C THR A 79 2.56 26.06 -5.61
N ASP A 80 1.28 26.20 -5.96
CA ASP A 80 0.27 25.17 -5.81
C ASP A 80 0.61 23.93 -6.66
N ARG A 81 1.00 24.15 -7.92
CA ARG A 81 1.48 23.08 -8.81
C ARG A 81 2.69 22.35 -8.24
N ALA A 82 3.66 23.06 -7.68
CA ALA A 82 4.83 22.45 -7.06
C ALA A 82 4.45 21.59 -5.84
N LEU A 83 3.45 22.02 -5.05
CA LEU A 83 2.92 21.25 -3.93
C LEU A 83 2.23 19.96 -4.41
N GLU A 84 1.37 20.06 -5.43
CA GLU A 84 0.65 18.92 -6.00
C GLU A 84 1.61 17.87 -6.59
N LEU A 85 2.65 18.30 -7.31
CA LEU A 85 3.68 17.39 -7.82
C LEU A 85 4.37 16.60 -6.70
N ARG A 86 4.67 17.25 -5.57
CA ARG A 86 5.26 16.59 -4.39
C ARG A 86 4.30 15.60 -3.74
N THR A 87 3.02 15.96 -3.63
CA THR A 87 1.97 15.08 -3.11
C THR A 87 1.85 13.82 -3.97
N ARG A 88 1.81 13.98 -5.30
CA ARG A 88 1.76 12.86 -6.25
C ARG A 88 2.98 11.94 -6.13
N ASP A 89 4.19 12.50 -5.98
CA ASP A 89 5.38 11.68 -5.76
C ASP A 89 5.30 10.83 -4.48
N ARG A 90 4.68 11.34 -3.43
CA ARG A 90 4.42 10.58 -2.20
C ARG A 90 3.38 9.48 -2.43
N GLN A 91 2.28 9.79 -3.12
CA GLN A 91 1.25 8.81 -3.48
C GLN A 91 1.84 7.67 -4.33
N ARG A 92 2.66 7.98 -5.34
CA ARG A 92 3.36 6.96 -6.15
C ARG A 92 4.25 6.05 -5.30
N LYS A 93 5.04 6.62 -4.39
CA LYS A 93 5.87 5.83 -3.45
C LYS A 93 5.01 4.96 -2.53
N LEU A 94 3.84 5.45 -2.13
CA LEU A 94 2.90 4.72 -1.30
C LEU A 94 2.26 3.54 -2.07
N VAL A 95 1.85 3.75 -3.32
CA VAL A 95 1.38 2.68 -4.22
C VAL A 95 2.43 1.58 -4.37
N ASN A 96 3.70 1.94 -4.56
CA ASN A 96 4.78 0.96 -4.62
C ASN A 96 4.91 0.13 -3.32
N LYS A 97 4.68 0.74 -2.15
CA LYS A 97 4.67 0.00 -0.87
C LYS A 97 3.46 -0.92 -0.73
N ILE A 98 2.30 -0.52 -1.26
CA ILE A 98 1.12 -1.37 -1.31
C ILE A 98 1.38 -2.58 -2.22
N ASP A 99 2.00 -2.37 -3.37
CA ASP A 99 2.35 -3.45 -4.29
C ASP A 99 3.35 -4.44 -3.67
N GLN A 100 4.30 -3.95 -2.88
CA GLN A 100 5.20 -4.82 -2.10
C GLN A 100 4.43 -5.62 -1.04
N ALA A 101 3.50 -4.98 -0.32
CA ALA A 101 2.68 -5.68 0.66
C ALA A 101 1.80 -6.77 0.02
N LEU A 102 1.22 -6.50 -1.15
CA LEU A 102 0.46 -7.50 -1.93
C LEU A 102 1.34 -8.68 -2.35
N ARG A 103 2.55 -8.43 -2.86
CA ARG A 103 3.50 -9.51 -3.18
C ARG A 103 3.85 -10.37 -1.97
N ARG A 104 4.07 -9.74 -0.81
CA ARG A 104 4.31 -10.47 0.43
C ARG A 104 3.13 -11.34 0.85
N ILE A 105 1.90 -10.97 0.50
CA ILE A 105 0.73 -11.84 0.71
C ILE A 105 0.82 -13.05 -0.21
N ASP A 106 1.16 -12.83 -1.49
CA ASP A 106 1.32 -13.91 -2.47
C ASP A 106 2.46 -14.89 -2.11
N GLU A 107 3.52 -14.37 -1.49
CA GLU A 107 4.69 -15.14 -1.03
C GLU A 107 4.49 -15.80 0.35
N GLY A 108 3.40 -15.49 1.06
CA GLY A 108 3.12 -16.01 2.40
C GLY A 108 3.95 -15.38 3.52
N GLU A 109 4.63 -14.26 3.25
CA GLU A 109 5.47 -13.55 4.21
C GLU A 109 4.76 -12.37 4.89
N TYR A 110 3.56 -12.02 4.44
CA TYR A 110 2.78 -10.92 4.99
C TYR A 110 2.43 -11.15 6.46
N GLY A 111 2.46 -10.07 7.24
CA GLY A 111 2.17 -10.10 8.67
C GLY A 111 3.35 -10.42 9.58
N TYR A 112 4.53 -10.76 9.03
CA TYR A 112 5.74 -11.02 9.81
C TYR A 112 6.76 -9.88 9.68
N CYS A 113 7.54 -9.64 10.73
CA CYS A 113 8.57 -8.61 10.73
C CYS A 113 9.75 -9.01 9.84
N GLU A 114 10.15 -8.15 8.90
CA GLU A 114 11.30 -8.40 8.00
C GLU A 114 12.66 -8.47 8.73
N VAL A 115 12.73 -7.97 9.97
CA VAL A 115 13.97 -7.93 10.76
C VAL A 115 14.06 -9.06 11.77
N THR A 116 12.96 -9.37 12.47
CA THR A 116 12.96 -10.37 13.56
C THR A 116 12.25 -11.67 13.18
N GLY A 117 11.45 -11.69 12.12
CA GLY A 117 10.56 -12.80 11.77
C GLY A 117 9.32 -12.91 12.67
N GLU A 118 9.18 -12.06 13.69
CA GLU A 118 8.09 -12.13 14.64
C GLU A 118 6.77 -11.62 14.05
N PRO A 119 5.60 -12.12 14.51
CA PRO A 119 4.30 -11.62 14.10
C PRO A 119 4.14 -10.11 14.36
N ILE A 120 3.66 -9.39 13.36
CA ILE A 120 3.20 -8.00 13.49
C ILE A 120 1.75 -8.05 13.98
N SER A 121 1.43 -7.30 15.04
CA SER A 121 0.09 -7.35 15.62
C SER A 121 -1.00 -6.97 14.61
N LEU A 122 -2.14 -7.67 14.68
CA LEU A 122 -3.28 -7.42 13.79
C LEU A 122 -3.75 -5.96 13.88
N LYS A 123 -3.79 -5.39 15.09
CA LYS A 123 -4.13 -3.97 15.31
C LYS A 123 -3.20 -3.02 14.55
N ARG A 124 -1.90 -3.34 14.47
CA ARG A 124 -0.93 -2.52 13.73
C ARG A 124 -1.11 -2.67 12.23
N LEU A 125 -1.31 -3.89 11.73
CA LEU A 125 -1.57 -4.11 10.30
C LEU A 125 -2.91 -3.48 9.88
N ASP A 126 -3.92 -3.52 10.74
CA ASP A 126 -5.20 -2.87 10.47
C ASP A 126 -5.06 -1.35 10.44
N ALA A 127 -4.27 -0.74 11.33
CA ALA A 127 -3.98 0.68 11.29
C ALA A 127 -3.06 1.07 10.11
N ARG A 128 -2.10 0.20 9.76
CA ARG A 128 -1.09 0.46 8.71
C ARG A 128 -0.73 -0.85 7.98
N PRO A 129 -1.46 -1.23 6.94
CA PRO A 129 -1.32 -2.54 6.29
C PRO A 129 -0.03 -2.71 5.48
N ILE A 130 0.74 -1.64 5.28
CA ILE A 130 2.07 -1.64 4.65
C ILE A 130 3.23 -1.73 5.67
N ALA A 131 2.93 -1.95 6.96
CA ALA A 131 3.96 -2.06 7.97
C ALA A 131 4.78 -3.34 7.77
N THR A 132 6.09 -3.19 7.60
CA THR A 132 7.00 -4.33 7.39
C THR A 132 7.73 -4.79 8.66
N MET A 133 7.60 -4.02 9.75
CA MET A 133 8.28 -4.26 11.02
C MET A 133 7.29 -4.27 12.19
N SER A 134 7.60 -5.04 13.23
CA SER A 134 6.92 -4.94 14.53
C SER A 134 7.18 -3.58 15.19
N LEU A 135 6.39 -3.23 16.22
CA LEU A 135 6.59 -1.98 16.97
C LEU A 135 7.98 -1.94 17.60
N GLU A 136 8.38 -3.01 18.29
CA GLU A 136 9.69 -3.09 18.93
C GLU A 136 10.84 -2.98 17.92
N ALA A 137 10.73 -3.66 16.78
CA ALA A 137 11.75 -3.59 15.74
C ALA A 137 11.84 -2.17 15.18
N GLN A 138 10.70 -1.51 14.96
CA GLN A 138 10.66 -0.12 14.49
C GLN A 138 11.29 0.84 15.51
N GLU A 139 10.95 0.73 16.79
CA GLU A 139 11.53 1.57 17.84
C GLU A 139 13.04 1.41 17.97
N ARG A 140 13.54 0.17 17.86
CA ARG A 140 14.99 -0.11 17.84
C ARG A 140 15.67 0.50 16.62
N HIS A 141 15.04 0.43 15.44
CA HIS A 141 15.55 1.04 14.22
C HIS A 141 15.64 2.57 14.36
N GLU A 142 14.56 3.21 14.79
CA GLU A 142 14.50 4.67 14.97
C GLU A 142 15.50 5.17 16.02
N ARG A 143 15.73 4.39 17.10
CA ARG A 143 16.75 4.73 18.10
C ARG A 143 18.16 4.72 17.52
N ARG A 144 18.49 3.73 16.68
CA ARG A 144 19.81 3.62 16.02
C ARG A 144 20.03 4.74 15.02
N GLU A 145 19.01 5.10 14.23
CA GLU A 145 19.10 6.22 13.29
C GLU A 145 19.32 7.56 13.98
N LYS A 146 18.71 7.79 15.14
CA LYS A 146 18.94 9.02 15.92
C LYS A 146 20.39 9.13 16.39
N VAL A 147 20.95 8.06 16.95
CA VAL A 147 22.35 8.05 17.41
C VAL A 147 23.32 8.37 16.27
N HIS A 148 23.09 7.84 15.06
CA HIS A 148 23.95 8.09 13.91
C HIS A 148 23.79 9.46 13.25
N ARG A 149 22.71 10.20 13.55
CA ARG A 149 22.49 11.54 12.99
C ARG A 149 23.15 12.64 13.82
N ASP A 150 23.44 12.35 15.08
CA ASP A 150 24.02 13.28 16.04
C ASP A 150 25.56 13.17 16.13
N ASP A 151 26.19 12.24 15.38
CA ASP A 151 27.64 12.10 15.15
C ASP A 151 28.05 12.74 13.81
#